data_AF-Q02XZ7-F1
#
_entry.id   AF-Q02XZ7-F1
#
_cell.length_a   1.000
_cell.length_b   1.000
_cell.length_c   1.000
_cell.angle_alpha   90.00
_cell.angle_beta   90.00
_cell.angle_gamma   90.00
#
_symmetry.space_group_name_H-M   'P 1'
#
loop_
_entity.id
_entity.type
_entity.pdbx_description
1 polymer ?
#
loop_
_entity_poly.entity_id
_entity_poly.type
_entity_poly.pdbx_seq_one_letter_code
_entity_poly.pdbx_strand_id
1 'polypeptide(L)'
;MKKYYIEGRGDSETSSLAESEHKENNIPNNLYVTLEFLLPYFVKVRSEKTTQNILKKQLLILEDDFRKYLLSITKENADDRIYYKYYMKSKVLNKYIQLCNSSESHNSDLVSKLENTTIFNHSPQIKKFDETLSEIYKEKNSNENLVLTFNYTKVWDVENVRNIHGDLDNGNIIFGIDYDKLNNNFKKAPIEFSKSYRVLENGLISTFDISSDIDIIKIYGHGLGKADYSYYQSIFDSVDLYHGKTKVMFFWSDYKGKEKEQIHKDFVKGVTNLIEEYGTTFSNKDHGRNLFTKLLLENRLTIEEIPVNELFTYV
;
A
#
# COMPACT_ATOMS: atom_id res chain seq x y z
N MET A 1 23.54 -36.35 23.68
CA MET A 1 22.46 -37.02 24.43
C MET A 1 21.36 -35.98 24.68
N LYS A 2 20.16 -36.20 24.13
CA LYS A 2 19.00 -35.30 24.21
C LYS A 2 18.48 -35.21 25.66
N LYS A 3 18.11 -34.00 26.11
CA LYS A 3 16.95 -33.78 26.99
C LYS A 3 16.22 -32.50 26.58
N TYR A 4 14.94 -32.69 26.31
CA TYR A 4 13.92 -31.68 26.02
C TYR A 4 13.43 -31.07 27.34
N TYR A 5 13.07 -29.79 27.34
CA TYR A 5 12.09 -29.25 28.29
C TYR A 5 10.98 -28.55 27.52
N ILE A 6 9.75 -28.95 27.85
CA ILE A 6 8.49 -28.58 27.25
C ILE A 6 7.94 -27.43 28.10
N GLU A 7 7.61 -26.30 27.48
CA GLU A 7 6.89 -25.22 28.14
C GLU A 7 5.41 -25.62 28.23
N GLY A 8 5.00 -26.07 29.42
CA GLY A 8 3.61 -26.38 29.73
C GLY A 8 2.82 -25.08 29.93
N ARG A 9 1.65 -24.99 29.29
CA ARG A 9 0.63 -23.97 29.54
C ARG A 9 0.29 -23.94 31.04
N GLY A 10 0.62 -22.84 31.70
CA GLY A 10 0.08 -22.53 33.03
C GLY A 10 -1.27 -21.86 32.86
N ASP A 11 -2.33 -22.65 32.97
CA ASP A 11 -3.66 -22.15 33.31
C ASP A 11 -3.65 -21.63 34.75
N SER A 12 -4.25 -20.45 34.94
CA SER A 12 -4.81 -19.89 36.19
C SER A 12 -4.19 -20.31 37.54
N GLU A 13 -3.30 -19.47 38.07
CA GLU A 13 -3.06 -19.37 39.53
C GLU A 13 -3.22 -17.92 40.02
N THR A 14 -4.20 -17.17 39.51
CA THR A 14 -4.59 -15.89 40.10
C THR A 14 -5.80 -16.00 41.04
N SER A 15 -6.24 -17.21 41.37
CA SER A 15 -7.42 -17.44 42.23
C SER A 15 -7.13 -18.17 43.55
N SER A 16 -5.88 -18.54 43.89
CA SER A 16 -5.61 -19.28 45.14
C SER A 16 -5.13 -18.42 46.31
N LEU A 17 -5.00 -17.10 46.17
CA LEU A 17 -4.54 -16.22 47.26
C LEU A 17 -5.68 -15.56 48.05
N ALA A 18 -6.95 -15.78 47.68
CA ALA A 18 -8.10 -15.19 48.37
C ALA A 18 -8.82 -16.12 49.34
N GLU A 19 -8.43 -17.40 49.42
CA GLU A 19 -9.07 -18.38 50.32
C GLU A 19 -8.03 -19.08 51.20
N SER A 20 -7.41 -18.32 52.09
CA SER A 20 -6.89 -18.88 53.34
C SER A 20 -7.19 -17.93 54.48
N GLU A 21 -8.40 -18.06 55.04
CA GLU A 21 -8.67 -17.61 56.40
C GLU A 21 -7.77 -18.41 57.37
N HIS A 22 -7.36 -17.75 58.46
CA HIS A 22 -6.56 -18.23 59.60
C HIS A 22 -5.02 -18.16 59.47
N LYS A 23 -4.46 -17.01 59.87
CA LYS A 23 -4.14 -16.71 61.28
C LYS A 23 -3.51 -15.32 61.37
N GLU A 24 -4.10 -14.45 62.19
CA GLU A 24 -3.41 -13.31 62.76
C GLU A 24 -2.10 -13.79 63.39
N ASN A 25 -0.96 -13.42 62.79
CA ASN A 25 0.25 -12.99 63.48
C ASN A 25 1.36 -12.69 62.46
N ASN A 26 1.77 -11.42 62.43
CA ASN A 26 2.99 -10.90 61.81
C ASN A 26 3.15 -11.14 60.30
N ILE A 27 2.41 -10.36 59.50
CA ILE A 27 3.04 -9.82 58.29
C ILE A 27 4.10 -8.82 58.80
N PRO A 28 5.41 -9.03 58.56
CA PRO A 28 6.42 -8.07 59.00
C PRO A 28 6.05 -6.69 58.44
N ASN A 29 6.12 -5.64 59.26
CA ASN A 29 5.80 -4.26 58.86
C ASN A 29 6.50 -3.88 57.53
N ASN A 30 7.69 -4.46 57.30
CA ASN A 30 8.45 -4.34 56.05
C ASN A 30 7.75 -4.91 54.81
N LEU A 31 7.01 -6.01 54.88
CA LEU A 31 6.28 -6.55 53.72
C LEU A 31 5.10 -5.66 53.33
N TYR A 32 4.38 -5.12 54.32
CA TYR A 32 3.26 -4.21 54.09
C TYR A 32 3.73 -2.87 53.52
N VAL A 33 4.82 -2.32 54.09
CA VAL A 33 5.49 -1.12 53.56
C VAL A 33 6.06 -1.38 52.18
N THR A 34 6.63 -2.56 51.91
CA THR A 34 7.15 -2.92 50.58
C THR A 34 6.02 -3.05 49.56
N LEU A 35 4.87 -3.63 49.93
CA LEU A 35 3.68 -3.71 49.07
C LEU A 35 3.07 -2.34 48.80
N GLU A 36 2.87 -1.49 49.82
CA GLU A 36 2.43 -0.10 49.62
C GLU A 36 3.43 0.73 48.82
N PHE A 37 4.73 0.52 49.03
CA PHE A 37 5.78 1.21 48.30
C PHE A 37 5.84 0.76 46.85
N LEU A 38 5.59 -0.53 46.55
CA LEU A 38 5.60 -1.09 45.20
C LEU A 38 4.25 -0.92 44.46
N LEU A 39 3.12 -0.76 45.16
CA LEU A 39 1.79 -0.58 44.56
C LEU A 39 1.72 0.56 43.52
N PRO A 40 2.35 1.74 43.74
CA PRO A 40 2.45 2.79 42.74
C PRO A 40 3.37 2.44 41.55
N TYR A 41 4.35 1.56 41.75
CA TYR A 41 5.33 1.13 40.73
C TYR A 41 4.87 -0.11 39.95
N PHE A 42 3.91 -0.86 40.45
CA PHE A 42 3.03 -1.67 39.62
C PHE A 42 2.20 -0.70 38.78
N VAL A 43 2.80 -0.21 37.70
CA VAL A 43 2.19 0.59 36.65
C VAL A 43 0.76 0.12 36.50
N LYS A 44 -0.20 0.93 36.96
CA LYS A 44 -1.63 0.62 36.94
C LYS A 44 -1.93 -0.04 35.60
N VAL A 45 -2.13 -1.36 35.61
CA VAL A 45 -2.27 -2.13 34.37
C VAL A 45 -3.51 -1.55 33.70
N ARG A 46 -3.29 -0.72 32.68
CA ARG A 46 -4.38 -0.07 31.97
C ARG A 46 -5.17 -1.20 31.32
N SER A 47 -6.48 -1.15 31.45
CA SER A 47 -7.33 -2.12 30.75
C SER A 47 -6.97 -2.10 29.26
N GLU A 48 -7.06 -3.25 28.60
CA GLU A 48 -6.77 -3.38 27.18
C GLU A 48 -7.50 -2.30 26.35
N LYS A 49 -8.78 -2.07 26.67
CA LYS A 49 -9.61 -1.02 26.06
C LYS A 49 -9.07 0.39 26.30
N THR A 50 -8.57 0.69 27.50
CA THR A 50 -7.94 1.99 27.79
C THR A 50 -6.68 2.18 26.95
N THR A 51 -5.85 1.14 26.83
CA THR A 51 -4.62 1.17 26.03
C THR A 51 -4.94 1.32 24.55
N GLN A 52 -5.89 0.56 24.02
CA GLN A 52 -6.39 0.68 22.63
C GLN A 52 -6.89 2.10 22.35
N ASN A 53 -7.71 2.68 23.23
CA ASN A 53 -8.19 4.06 23.05
C ASN A 53 -7.04 5.08 22.99
N ILE A 54 -5.98 4.90 23.76
CA ILE A 54 -4.81 5.78 23.73
C ILE A 54 -4.04 5.61 22.42
N LEU A 55 -3.81 4.37 21.99
CA LEU A 55 -3.15 4.07 20.71
C LEU A 55 -3.96 4.62 19.52
N LYS A 56 -5.30 4.48 19.54
CA LYS A 56 -6.17 5.05 18.51
C LYS A 56 -6.02 6.58 18.44
N LYS A 57 -5.97 7.26 19.58
CA LYS A 57 -5.71 8.72 19.63
C LYS A 57 -4.34 9.09 19.07
N GLN A 58 -3.29 8.34 19.42
CA GLN A 58 -1.93 8.59 18.90
C GLN A 58 -1.86 8.34 17.38
N LEU A 59 -2.55 7.32 16.87
CA LEU A 59 -2.65 7.05 15.44
C LEU A 59 -3.30 8.21 14.68
N LEU A 60 -4.40 8.78 15.21
CA LEU A 60 -5.06 9.93 14.61
C LEU A 60 -4.17 11.19 14.59
N ILE A 61 -3.35 11.40 15.64
CA ILE A 61 -2.37 12.50 15.67
C ILE A 61 -1.31 12.28 14.59
N LEU A 62 -0.77 11.07 14.48
CA LEU A 62 0.21 10.71 13.45
C LEU A 62 -0.32 10.95 12.04
N GLU A 63 -1.58 10.61 11.79
CA GLU A 63 -2.23 10.81 10.49
C GLU A 63 -2.41 12.28 10.14
N ASP A 64 -2.78 13.11 11.11
CA ASP A 64 -2.87 14.56 10.94
C ASP A 64 -1.50 15.19 10.69
N ASP A 65 -0.46 14.77 11.42
CA ASP A 65 0.91 15.24 11.22
C ASP A 65 1.43 14.84 9.83
N PHE A 66 1.18 13.60 9.42
CA PHE A 66 1.54 13.12 8.08
C PHE A 66 0.78 13.88 6.99
N ARG A 67 -0.51 14.15 7.20
CA ARG A 67 -1.32 15.00 6.30
C ARG A 67 -0.69 16.38 6.14
N LYS A 68 -0.34 17.06 7.24
CA LYS A 68 0.31 18.38 7.21
C LYS A 68 1.65 18.35 6.47
N TYR A 69 2.44 17.31 6.70
CA TYR A 69 3.69 17.09 5.97
C TYR A 69 3.46 16.98 4.46
N LEU A 70 2.50 16.14 4.03
CA LEU A 70 2.16 16.01 2.61
C LEU A 70 1.71 17.35 2.03
N LEU A 71 0.82 18.08 2.71
CA LEU A 71 0.39 19.43 2.30
C LEU A 71 1.57 20.39 2.11
N SER A 72 2.59 20.34 2.98
CA SER A 72 3.75 21.23 2.86
C SER A 72 4.63 20.96 1.64
N ILE A 73 4.59 19.74 1.08
CA ILE A 73 5.38 19.37 -0.10
C ILE A 73 4.53 19.30 -1.38
N THR A 74 3.20 19.29 -1.26
CA THR A 74 2.27 19.11 -2.40
C THR A 74 1.26 20.23 -2.60
N LYS A 75 1.22 21.29 -1.79
CA LYS A 75 0.36 22.45 -2.07
C LYS A 75 1.16 23.62 -2.62
N GLU A 76 0.51 24.30 -3.54
CA GLU A 76 1.02 25.41 -4.32
C GLU A 76 1.49 26.57 -3.42
N ASN A 77 2.80 26.77 -3.39
CA ASN A 77 3.36 28.11 -3.27
C ASN A 77 3.92 28.44 -4.67
N ALA A 78 3.58 29.62 -5.21
CA ALA A 78 3.93 30.00 -6.58
C ALA A 78 5.45 29.91 -6.90
N ASP A 79 6.30 29.89 -5.87
CA ASP A 79 7.76 29.81 -5.94
C ASP A 79 8.37 28.44 -5.57
N ASP A 80 7.59 27.43 -5.18
CA ASP A 80 8.16 26.18 -4.67
C ASP A 80 8.52 25.20 -5.79
N ARG A 81 9.79 25.25 -6.23
CA ARG A 81 10.39 24.32 -7.20
C ARG A 81 10.16 22.84 -6.87
N ILE A 82 10.02 22.49 -5.59
CA ILE A 82 9.82 21.11 -5.15
C ILE A 82 8.42 20.61 -5.54
N TYR A 83 7.39 21.40 -5.25
CA TYR A 83 6.02 21.10 -5.62
C TYR A 83 5.88 20.89 -7.14
N TYR A 84 6.42 21.82 -7.94
CA TYR A 84 6.35 21.72 -9.39
C TYR A 84 7.02 20.45 -9.91
N LYS A 85 8.22 20.13 -9.41
CA LYS A 85 8.92 18.90 -9.80
C LYS A 85 8.11 17.65 -9.46
N TYR A 86 7.46 17.63 -8.30
CA TYR A 86 6.59 16.53 -7.89
C TYR A 86 5.34 16.40 -8.79
N TYR A 87 4.61 17.51 -8.99
CA TYR A 87 3.38 17.57 -9.78
C TYR A 87 3.62 17.12 -11.22
N MET A 88 4.62 17.72 -11.88
CA MET A 88 5.04 17.42 -13.25
C MET A 88 5.41 15.96 -13.42
N LYS A 89 6.31 15.45 -12.56
CA LYS A 89 6.77 14.06 -12.64
C LYS A 89 5.63 13.08 -12.48
N SER A 90 4.74 13.34 -11.52
CA SER A 90 3.61 12.45 -11.28
C SER A 90 2.64 12.43 -12.47
N LYS A 91 2.30 13.60 -13.03
CA LYS A 91 1.40 13.73 -14.19
C LYS A 91 1.95 13.04 -15.44
N VAL A 92 3.23 13.28 -15.77
CA VAL A 92 3.90 12.65 -16.92
C VAL A 92 4.00 11.13 -16.73
N LEU A 93 4.37 10.67 -15.54
CA LEU A 93 4.49 9.25 -15.24
C LEU A 93 3.15 8.52 -15.32
N ASN A 94 2.11 9.10 -14.73
CA ASN A 94 0.74 8.58 -14.83
C ASN A 94 0.30 8.50 -16.28
N LYS A 95 0.61 9.54 -17.07
CA LYS A 95 0.27 9.58 -18.49
C LYS A 95 1.00 8.50 -19.29
N TYR A 96 2.30 8.33 -19.05
CA TYR A 96 3.10 7.28 -19.66
C TYR A 96 2.50 5.91 -19.37
N ILE A 97 2.23 5.58 -18.10
CA ILE A 97 1.67 4.29 -17.69
C ILE A 97 0.31 4.06 -18.37
N GLN A 98 -0.58 5.06 -18.38
CA GLN A 98 -1.90 4.93 -19.00
C GLN A 98 -1.84 4.67 -20.51
N LEU A 99 -0.95 5.35 -21.22
CA LEU A 99 -0.89 5.26 -22.68
C LEU A 99 0.03 4.16 -23.21
N CYS A 100 1.06 3.79 -22.46
CA CYS A 100 2.05 2.79 -22.83
C CYS A 100 1.36 1.45 -23.12
N ASN A 101 1.79 0.79 -24.17
CA ASN A 101 1.27 -0.48 -24.63
C ASN A 101 2.45 -1.36 -25.04
N SER A 102 2.24 -2.66 -25.22
CA SER A 102 3.31 -3.63 -25.48
C SER A 102 4.03 -3.48 -26.84
N SER A 103 3.84 -2.38 -27.56
CA SER A 103 4.40 -2.11 -28.89
C SER A 103 5.47 -1.02 -28.80
N GLU A 104 6.73 -1.40 -29.03
CA GLU A 104 7.90 -0.51 -28.89
C GLU A 104 7.79 0.79 -29.71
N SER A 105 7.34 0.72 -30.97
CA SER A 105 7.26 1.89 -31.86
C SER A 105 6.27 2.96 -31.40
N HIS A 106 5.18 2.57 -30.72
CA HIS A 106 4.22 3.53 -30.17
C HIS A 106 4.74 4.16 -28.88
N ASN A 107 5.60 3.45 -28.14
CA ASN A 107 6.15 3.96 -26.89
C ASN A 107 7.22 5.01 -27.14
N SER A 108 8.03 4.92 -28.21
CA SER A 108 9.03 5.95 -28.52
C SER A 108 8.41 7.31 -28.88
N ASP A 109 7.35 7.31 -29.71
CA ASP A 109 6.59 8.55 -30.03
C ASP A 109 5.98 9.17 -28.77
N LEU A 110 5.42 8.33 -27.89
CA LEU A 110 4.87 8.74 -26.60
C LEU A 110 5.94 9.38 -25.70
N VAL A 111 7.13 8.77 -25.59
CA VAL A 111 8.24 9.31 -24.79
C VAL A 111 8.65 10.67 -25.32
N SER A 112 8.86 10.83 -26.63
CA SER A 112 9.22 12.13 -27.22
C SER A 112 8.15 13.19 -27.01
N LYS A 113 6.86 12.84 -27.15
CA LYS A 113 5.75 13.76 -26.85
C LYS A 113 5.77 14.21 -25.40
N LEU A 114 5.92 13.27 -24.46
CA LEU A 114 5.94 13.56 -23.03
C LEU A 114 7.17 14.34 -22.60
N GLU A 115 8.35 13.97 -23.08
CA GLU A 115 9.61 14.68 -22.83
C GLU A 115 9.47 16.16 -23.24
N ASN A 116 8.92 16.44 -24.43
CA ASN A 116 8.69 17.81 -24.91
C ASN A 116 7.76 18.61 -23.98
N THR A 117 6.75 17.98 -23.36
CA THR A 117 5.89 18.68 -22.38
C THR A 117 6.65 19.15 -21.15
N THR A 118 7.72 18.45 -20.78
CA THR A 118 8.53 18.78 -19.61
C THR A 118 9.43 20.00 -19.81
N ILE A 119 9.54 20.54 -21.03
CA ILE A 119 10.22 21.82 -21.28
C ILE A 119 9.52 22.98 -20.54
N PHE A 120 8.21 22.86 -20.32
CA PHE A 120 7.38 23.87 -19.64
C PHE A 120 7.30 23.67 -18.11
N ASN A 121 8.28 22.99 -17.50
CA ASN A 121 8.29 22.54 -16.10
C ASN A 121 8.60 23.62 -15.04
N HIS A 122 8.56 24.90 -15.39
CA HIS A 122 8.85 26.00 -14.48
C HIS A 122 7.66 26.95 -14.37
N SER A 123 7.43 27.48 -13.17
CA SER A 123 6.51 28.62 -12.98
C SER A 123 6.98 29.81 -13.84
N PRO A 124 6.12 30.49 -14.63
CA PRO A 124 4.65 30.44 -14.64
C PRO A 124 4.02 29.56 -15.75
N GLN A 125 4.76 28.60 -16.31
CA GLN A 125 4.35 27.83 -17.50
C GLN A 125 3.48 26.58 -17.21
N ILE A 126 3.05 26.37 -15.96
CA ILE A 126 2.25 25.20 -15.54
C ILE A 126 0.98 25.03 -16.37
N LYS A 127 0.30 26.14 -16.70
CA LYS A 127 -0.90 26.12 -17.52
C LYS A 127 -0.62 25.54 -18.91
N LYS A 128 0.52 25.91 -19.50
CA LYS A 128 0.96 25.41 -20.81
C LYS A 128 1.33 23.93 -20.73
N PHE A 129 1.95 23.50 -19.63
CA PHE A 129 2.18 22.08 -19.38
C PHE A 129 0.86 21.30 -19.33
N ASP A 130 -0.10 21.74 -18.52
CA ASP A 130 -1.39 21.06 -18.37
C ASP A 130 -2.17 21.03 -19.69
N GLU A 131 -2.17 22.14 -20.45
CA GLU A 131 -2.77 22.23 -21.78
C GLU A 131 -2.13 21.21 -22.75
N THR A 132 -0.79 21.17 -22.84
CA THR A 132 -0.06 20.24 -23.72
C THR A 132 -0.29 18.78 -23.32
N LEU A 133 -0.25 18.47 -22.02
CA LEU A 133 -0.48 17.11 -21.54
C LEU A 133 -1.93 16.66 -21.82
N SER A 134 -2.90 17.56 -21.67
CA SER A 134 -4.31 17.31 -21.97
C SER A 134 -4.56 17.01 -23.45
N GLU A 135 -3.80 17.61 -24.36
CA GLU A 135 -3.87 17.27 -25.79
C GLU A 135 -3.46 15.82 -26.04
N ILE A 136 -2.42 15.33 -25.37
CA ILE A 136 -2.00 13.92 -25.41
C ILE A 136 -3.08 12.99 -24.81
N TYR A 137 -3.92 13.49 -23.88
CA TYR A 137 -5.09 12.74 -23.37
C TYR A 137 -6.18 12.51 -24.41
N LYS A 138 -6.45 13.47 -25.29
CA LYS A 138 -7.50 13.32 -26.30
C LYS A 138 -7.21 12.22 -27.32
N GLU A 139 -5.96 11.78 -27.45
CA GLU A 139 -5.57 10.70 -28.37
C GLU A 139 -6.06 9.29 -27.93
N LYS A 140 -6.45 9.08 -26.66
CA LYS A 140 -7.06 7.81 -26.17
C LYS A 140 -8.11 8.07 -25.09
N ASN A 141 -9.32 7.48 -25.21
CA ASN A 141 -10.43 7.64 -24.25
C ASN A 141 -10.00 7.40 -22.78
N SER A 142 -9.81 8.46 -22.00
CA SER A 142 -9.41 8.39 -20.59
C SER A 142 -10.50 7.85 -19.66
N ASN A 143 -11.76 7.90 -20.10
CA ASN A 143 -12.93 7.66 -19.26
C ASN A 143 -13.19 6.18 -18.98
N GLU A 144 -12.51 5.29 -19.71
CA GLU A 144 -12.57 3.83 -19.52
C GLU A 144 -11.54 3.34 -18.48
N ASN A 145 -10.61 4.19 -18.04
CA ASN A 145 -9.56 3.79 -17.11
C ASN A 145 -10.07 3.77 -15.67
N LEU A 146 -9.86 2.64 -15.00
CA LEU A 146 -10.04 2.46 -13.56
C LEU A 146 -8.68 2.59 -12.86
N VAL A 147 -8.54 3.53 -11.92
CA VAL A 147 -7.32 3.72 -11.15
C VAL A 147 -7.53 3.35 -9.68
N LEU A 148 -6.90 2.25 -9.27
CA LEU A 148 -6.73 1.91 -7.86
C LEU A 148 -5.39 2.48 -7.37
N THR A 149 -5.41 3.37 -6.38
CA THR A 149 -4.19 4.02 -5.89
C THR A 149 -4.01 3.90 -4.38
N PHE A 150 -2.75 3.71 -4.00
CA PHE A 150 -2.31 3.73 -2.60
C PHE A 150 -1.71 5.08 -2.22
N ASN A 151 -1.61 6.01 -3.18
CA ASN A 151 -1.13 7.37 -2.95
C ASN A 151 -2.21 8.22 -2.29
N TYR A 152 -1.76 9.11 -1.41
CA TYR A 152 -2.63 10.06 -0.71
C TYR A 152 -2.93 11.30 -1.55
N THR A 153 -2.10 11.60 -2.55
CA THR A 153 -2.20 12.78 -3.40
C THR A 153 -3.02 12.48 -4.66
N LYS A 154 -3.73 13.49 -5.15
CA LYS A 154 -4.54 13.40 -6.37
C LYS A 154 -3.87 14.18 -7.51
N VAL A 155 -3.15 13.43 -8.34
CA VAL A 155 -2.46 13.91 -9.56
C VAL A 155 -2.99 13.18 -10.79
N TRP A 156 -4.20 12.63 -10.68
CA TRP A 156 -4.85 11.77 -11.65
C TRP A 156 -5.91 12.56 -12.42
N ASP A 157 -5.84 12.56 -13.74
CA ASP A 157 -6.85 13.14 -14.63
C ASP A 157 -7.81 12.06 -15.13
N VAL A 158 -8.36 11.27 -14.20
CA VAL A 158 -9.31 10.20 -14.48
C VAL A 158 -10.49 10.27 -13.51
N GLU A 159 -11.69 9.98 -14.01
CA GLU A 159 -12.92 10.06 -13.21
C GLU A 159 -13.03 8.91 -12.19
N ASN A 160 -12.63 7.70 -12.60
CA ASN A 160 -12.79 6.48 -11.79
C ASN A 160 -11.54 6.17 -10.96
N VAL A 161 -11.31 6.95 -9.90
CA VAL A 161 -10.19 6.75 -8.96
C VAL A 161 -10.70 6.22 -7.63
N ARG A 162 -10.03 5.20 -7.09
CA ARG A 162 -10.22 4.72 -5.72
C ARG A 162 -8.92 4.82 -4.93
N ASN A 163 -8.90 5.68 -3.91
CA ASN A 163 -7.80 5.81 -2.96
C ASN A 163 -7.99 4.83 -1.79
N ILE A 164 -7.18 3.78 -1.73
CA ILE A 164 -7.28 2.74 -0.69
C ILE A 164 -6.92 3.28 0.71
N HIS A 165 -5.98 4.21 0.79
CA HIS A 165 -5.51 4.77 2.06
C HIS A 165 -6.16 6.13 2.40
N GLY A 166 -7.29 6.46 1.77
CA GLY A 166 -7.86 7.81 1.82
C GLY A 166 -7.01 8.82 1.04
N ASP A 167 -7.37 10.09 1.14
CA ASP A 167 -6.76 11.15 0.33
C ASP A 167 -6.52 12.45 1.10
N LEU A 168 -5.57 13.20 0.57
CA LEU A 168 -5.07 14.44 1.16
C LEU A 168 -6.11 15.55 1.17
N ASP A 169 -6.96 15.62 0.14
CA ASP A 169 -7.93 16.71 -0.06
C ASP A 169 -9.11 16.59 0.89
N ASN A 170 -9.63 15.37 1.07
CA ASN A 170 -10.64 15.04 2.07
C ASN A 170 -10.06 14.97 3.49
N GLY A 171 -8.72 15.04 3.62
CA GLY A 171 -8.01 15.04 4.89
C GLY A 171 -8.19 13.76 5.70
N ASN A 172 -8.45 12.64 5.03
CA ASN A 172 -8.86 11.37 5.60
C ASN A 172 -7.81 10.27 5.41
N ILE A 173 -6.55 10.60 5.72
CA ILE A 173 -5.40 9.69 5.68
C ILE A 173 -5.66 8.46 6.57
N ILE A 174 -5.47 7.27 6.00
CA ILE A 174 -5.64 6.00 6.69
C ILE A 174 -4.29 5.30 6.82
N PHE A 175 -3.85 5.09 8.06
CA PHE A 175 -2.91 4.05 8.44
C PHE A 175 -3.60 2.88 9.14
N GLY A 176 -3.00 1.71 9.03
CA GLY A 176 -3.57 0.54 9.68
C GLY A 176 -2.72 -0.70 9.45
N ILE A 177 -3.09 -1.73 10.19
CA ILE A 177 -2.46 -3.05 10.14
C ILE A 177 -3.32 -3.94 9.23
N ASP A 178 -2.68 -4.92 8.60
CA ASP A 178 -3.39 -5.95 7.87
C ASP A 178 -4.26 -6.79 8.83
N TYR A 179 -5.50 -7.06 8.44
CA TYR A 179 -6.48 -7.73 9.29
C TYR A 179 -6.02 -9.14 9.70
N ASP A 180 -5.41 -9.89 8.77
CA ASP A 180 -4.91 -11.23 9.05
C ASP A 180 -3.77 -11.23 10.07
N LYS A 181 -2.96 -10.17 10.08
CA LYS A 181 -1.92 -9.99 11.11
C LYS A 181 -2.52 -9.74 12.49
N LEU A 182 -3.69 -9.10 12.59
CA LEU A 182 -4.37 -8.92 13.87
C LEU A 182 -5.00 -10.24 14.33
N ASN A 183 -5.66 -10.97 13.45
CA ASN A 183 -6.29 -12.23 13.80
C ASN A 183 -5.30 -13.30 14.26
N ASN A 184 -4.13 -13.37 13.64
CA ASN A 184 -3.13 -14.38 13.97
C ASN A 184 -2.34 -14.08 15.27
N ASN A 185 -2.31 -12.82 15.71
CA ASN A 185 -1.48 -12.40 16.86
C ASN A 185 -2.28 -12.06 18.13
N PHE A 186 -3.61 -11.97 18.05
CA PHE A 186 -4.45 -11.56 19.18
C PHE A 186 -5.62 -12.53 19.39
N LYS A 187 -5.89 -12.91 20.65
CA LYS A 187 -7.09 -13.71 21.01
C LYS A 187 -8.40 -12.98 20.69
N LYS A 188 -8.39 -11.66 20.88
CA LYS A 188 -9.46 -10.74 20.46
C LYS A 188 -8.81 -9.66 19.60
N ALA A 189 -9.00 -9.76 18.29
CA ALA A 189 -8.37 -8.84 17.35
C ALA A 189 -8.86 -7.40 17.59
N PRO A 190 -7.95 -6.41 17.72
CA PRO A 190 -8.32 -5.01 17.84
C PRO A 190 -8.66 -4.44 16.45
N ILE A 191 -9.82 -4.86 15.92
CA ILE A 191 -10.21 -4.67 14.51
C ILE A 191 -10.22 -3.20 14.06
N GLU A 192 -10.43 -2.26 14.98
CA GLU A 192 -10.39 -0.81 14.74
C GLU A 192 -9.05 -0.27 14.24
N PHE A 193 -7.97 -1.05 14.39
CA PHE A 193 -6.64 -0.74 13.84
C PHE A 193 -6.39 -1.38 12.48
N SER A 194 -7.30 -2.23 11.99
CA SER A 194 -7.16 -2.83 10.67
C SER A 194 -7.45 -1.81 9.57
N LYS A 195 -6.68 -1.86 8.48
CA LYS A 195 -6.90 -0.97 7.33
C LYS A 195 -8.32 -1.10 6.78
N SER A 196 -8.81 -2.33 6.62
CA SER A 196 -10.15 -2.61 6.08
C SER A 196 -11.28 -2.03 6.93
N TYR A 197 -11.20 -2.18 8.26
CA TYR A 197 -12.17 -1.54 9.17
C TYR A 197 -12.16 -0.02 9.01
N ARG A 198 -10.98 0.59 8.91
CA ARG A 198 -10.87 2.06 8.83
C ARG A 198 -11.33 2.60 7.48
N VAL A 199 -11.10 1.87 6.40
CA VAL A 199 -11.68 2.19 5.08
C VAL A 199 -13.21 2.14 5.15
N LEU A 200 -13.78 1.13 5.81
CA LEU A 200 -15.23 1.00 6.00
C LEU A 200 -15.78 2.15 6.87
N GLU A 201 -15.11 2.49 7.99
CA GLU A 201 -15.51 3.57 8.91
C GLU A 201 -15.48 4.96 8.23
N ASN A 202 -14.61 5.15 7.24
CA ASN A 202 -14.49 6.40 6.49
C ASN A 202 -15.72 6.69 5.59
N GLY A 203 -16.60 5.70 5.36
CA GLY A 203 -17.85 5.92 4.63
C GLY A 203 -17.67 6.31 3.16
N LEU A 204 -16.47 6.12 2.59
CA LEU A 204 -16.20 6.36 1.18
C LEU A 204 -16.88 5.27 0.34
N ILE A 205 -18.07 5.56 -0.17
CA ILE A 205 -18.75 4.73 -1.15
C ILE A 205 -18.10 5.00 -2.50
N SER A 206 -17.53 3.96 -3.11
CA SER A 206 -16.89 4.05 -4.43
C SER A 206 -17.71 3.24 -5.43
N THR A 207 -17.98 3.82 -6.60
CA THR A 207 -18.57 3.14 -7.76
C THR A 207 -17.51 2.33 -8.53
N PHE A 208 -16.32 2.16 -7.96
CA PHE A 208 -15.21 1.43 -8.56
C PHE A 208 -15.52 -0.06 -8.61
N ASP A 209 -15.82 -0.55 -9.80
CA ASP A 209 -16.10 -1.94 -10.10
C ASP A 209 -14.99 -2.51 -10.98
N ILE A 210 -14.36 -3.59 -10.53
CA ILE A 210 -13.37 -4.33 -11.32
C ILE A 210 -14.15 -5.48 -11.96
N SER A 211 -14.69 -5.23 -13.14
CA SER A 211 -15.42 -6.22 -13.93
C SER A 211 -14.47 -7.09 -14.76
N SER A 212 -14.98 -8.23 -15.24
CA SER A 212 -14.20 -9.22 -15.99
C SER A 212 -13.84 -8.81 -17.43
N ASP A 213 -14.30 -7.64 -17.88
CA ASP A 213 -14.06 -7.08 -19.22
C ASP A 213 -12.79 -6.22 -19.29
N ILE A 214 -11.98 -6.18 -18.23
CA ILE A 214 -10.69 -5.49 -18.23
C ILE A 214 -9.70 -6.19 -19.17
N ASP A 215 -9.30 -5.48 -20.23
CA ASP A 215 -8.32 -5.97 -21.19
C ASP A 215 -6.88 -6.02 -20.63
N ILE A 216 -6.49 -4.99 -19.88
CA ILE A 216 -5.12 -4.79 -19.40
C ILE A 216 -5.11 -4.24 -17.97
N ILE A 217 -4.39 -4.92 -17.09
CA ILE A 217 -4.02 -4.44 -15.76
C ILE A 217 -2.59 -3.87 -15.82
N LYS A 218 -2.41 -2.64 -15.34
CA LYS A 218 -1.10 -1.97 -15.30
C LYS A 218 -0.71 -1.68 -13.86
N ILE A 219 0.46 -2.15 -13.45
CA ILE A 219 0.93 -2.07 -12.07
C ILE A 219 2.24 -1.31 -12.03
N TYR A 220 2.31 -0.27 -11.21
CA TYR A 220 3.53 0.51 -10.99
C TYR A 220 3.75 0.78 -9.50
N GLY A 221 5.02 0.73 -9.09
CA GLY A 221 5.46 1.03 -7.74
C GLY A 221 6.03 -0.19 -6.99
N HIS A 222 6.46 0.04 -5.75
CA HIS A 222 7.19 -0.94 -4.96
C HIS A 222 6.30 -1.99 -4.24
N GLY A 223 4.99 -1.98 -4.51
CA GLY A 223 3.99 -2.80 -3.83
C GLY A 223 4.01 -4.28 -4.18
N LEU A 224 5.15 -4.89 -4.53
CA LEU A 224 5.28 -6.34 -4.74
C LEU A 224 5.59 -7.09 -3.43
N GLY A 225 5.44 -6.41 -2.29
CA GLY A 225 5.62 -7.00 -0.96
C GLY A 225 4.39 -7.80 -0.53
N LYS A 226 4.61 -8.80 0.33
CA LYS A 226 3.55 -9.70 0.81
C LYS A 226 2.37 -8.99 1.48
N ALA A 227 2.58 -7.79 2.04
CA ALA A 227 1.53 -7.03 2.71
C ALA A 227 0.43 -6.53 1.76
N ASP A 228 0.71 -6.48 0.46
CA ASP A 228 -0.21 -5.96 -0.55
C ASP A 228 -0.82 -7.08 -1.40
N TYR A 229 -0.43 -8.34 -1.19
CA TYR A 229 -0.86 -9.50 -2.00
C TYR A 229 -2.37 -9.70 -2.03
N SER A 230 -3.08 -9.39 -0.94
CA SER A 230 -4.54 -9.50 -0.87
C SER A 230 -5.25 -8.57 -1.87
N TYR A 231 -4.69 -7.39 -2.17
CA TYR A 231 -5.23 -6.51 -3.20
C TYR A 231 -5.05 -7.10 -4.58
N TYR A 232 -3.87 -7.61 -4.91
CA TYR A 232 -3.62 -8.24 -6.21
C TYR A 232 -4.46 -9.49 -6.41
N GLN A 233 -4.58 -10.34 -5.38
CA GLN A 233 -5.43 -11.51 -5.44
C GLN A 233 -6.87 -11.12 -5.80
N SER A 234 -7.43 -10.12 -5.10
CA SER A 234 -8.79 -9.64 -5.37
C SER A 234 -8.94 -9.13 -6.82
N ILE A 235 -7.95 -8.39 -7.33
CA ILE A 235 -7.95 -7.88 -8.71
C ILE A 235 -7.86 -9.02 -9.73
N PHE A 236 -6.98 -10.01 -9.49
CA PHE A 236 -6.77 -11.14 -10.39
C PHE A 236 -7.95 -12.12 -10.41
N ASP A 237 -8.61 -12.30 -9.26
CA ASP A 237 -9.84 -13.08 -9.15
C ASP A 237 -10.99 -12.43 -9.93
N SER A 238 -11.14 -11.10 -9.84
CA SER A 238 -12.18 -10.34 -10.57
C SER A 238 -12.14 -10.54 -12.09
N VAL A 239 -10.95 -10.75 -12.65
CA VAL A 239 -10.75 -10.93 -14.10
C VAL A 239 -10.55 -12.39 -14.53
N ASP A 240 -10.65 -13.34 -13.59
CA ASP A 240 -10.26 -14.75 -13.78
C ASP A 240 -8.92 -14.86 -14.51
N LEU A 241 -7.83 -14.37 -13.91
CA LEU A 241 -6.55 -14.21 -14.60
C LEU A 241 -6.05 -15.51 -15.28
N TYR A 242 -6.37 -16.69 -14.74
CA TYR A 242 -5.96 -17.96 -15.32
C TYR A 242 -6.71 -18.29 -16.62
N HIS A 243 -8.05 -18.25 -16.63
CA HIS A 243 -8.85 -18.63 -17.81
C HIS A 243 -9.19 -17.44 -18.72
N GLY A 244 -9.15 -16.23 -18.19
CA GLY A 244 -9.44 -14.98 -18.86
C GLY A 244 -8.38 -14.58 -19.89
N LYS A 245 -8.64 -13.43 -20.55
CA LYS A 245 -7.77 -12.89 -21.60
C LYS A 245 -6.97 -11.67 -21.16
N THR A 246 -7.23 -11.18 -19.95
CA THR A 246 -6.59 -9.99 -19.40
C THR A 246 -5.07 -10.12 -19.41
N LYS A 247 -4.41 -9.05 -19.87
CA LYS A 247 -2.96 -8.89 -19.82
C LYS A 247 -2.55 -8.16 -18.54
N VAL A 248 -1.37 -8.43 -18.03
CA VAL A 248 -0.80 -7.78 -16.85
C VAL A 248 0.56 -7.19 -17.23
N MET A 249 0.70 -5.88 -17.06
CA MET A 249 1.94 -5.16 -17.32
C MET A 249 2.47 -4.60 -16.01
N PHE A 250 3.69 -5.00 -15.65
CA PHE A 250 4.40 -4.46 -14.50
C PHE A 250 5.44 -3.45 -14.93
N PHE A 251 5.43 -2.28 -14.32
CA PHE A 251 6.36 -1.19 -14.61
C PHE A 251 7.33 -1.00 -13.46
N TRP A 252 8.61 -0.83 -13.78
CA TRP A 252 9.67 -0.48 -12.84
C TRP A 252 10.51 0.69 -13.35
N SER A 253 11.27 1.31 -12.47
CA SER A 253 12.22 2.35 -12.83
C SER A 253 13.50 2.22 -12.02
N ASP A 254 14.58 2.81 -12.52
CA ASP A 254 15.80 2.99 -11.73
C ASP A 254 15.56 3.92 -10.52
N TYR A 255 16.40 3.77 -9.50
CA TYR A 255 16.41 4.67 -8.36
C TYR A 255 17.82 4.72 -7.73
N LYS A 256 18.12 5.85 -7.10
CA LYS A 256 19.45 6.11 -6.53
C LYS A 256 19.80 5.11 -5.44
N GLY A 257 21.08 4.73 -5.38
CA GLY A 257 21.62 3.88 -4.32
C GLY A 257 21.57 2.38 -4.60
N LYS A 258 21.19 1.97 -5.83
CA LYS A 258 21.22 0.58 -6.25
C LYS A 258 21.45 0.46 -7.76
N GLU A 259 22.24 -0.54 -8.16
CA GLU A 259 22.51 -0.84 -9.57
C GLU A 259 21.23 -1.22 -10.30
N LYS A 260 21.07 -0.71 -11.53
CA LYS A 260 19.88 -0.90 -12.37
C LYS A 260 19.56 -2.38 -12.59
N GLU A 261 20.57 -3.19 -12.85
CA GLU A 261 20.44 -4.65 -13.06
C GLU A 261 19.93 -5.34 -11.80
N GLN A 262 20.34 -4.88 -10.61
CA GLN A 262 19.89 -5.46 -9.35
C GLN A 262 18.44 -5.04 -9.04
N ILE A 263 18.06 -3.79 -9.36
CA ILE A 263 16.67 -3.34 -9.28
C ILE A 263 15.79 -4.22 -10.16
N HIS A 264 16.17 -4.41 -11.42
CA HIS A 264 15.42 -5.24 -12.37
C HIS A 264 15.28 -6.68 -11.87
N LYS A 265 16.37 -7.32 -11.42
CA LYS A 265 16.34 -8.69 -10.89
C LYS A 265 15.40 -8.83 -9.69
N ASP A 266 15.47 -7.90 -8.74
CA ASP A 266 14.61 -7.95 -7.55
C ASP A 266 13.15 -7.69 -7.90
N PHE A 267 12.88 -6.83 -8.88
CA PHE A 267 11.54 -6.57 -9.38
C PHE A 267 10.95 -7.80 -10.08
N VAL A 268 11.68 -8.43 -11.01
CA VAL A 268 11.28 -9.68 -11.67
C VAL A 268 11.00 -10.79 -10.64
N LYS A 269 11.85 -10.91 -9.62
CA LYS A 269 11.63 -11.85 -8.51
C LYS A 269 10.35 -11.53 -7.73
N GLY A 270 10.10 -10.25 -7.45
CA GLY A 270 8.87 -9.79 -6.79
C GLY A 270 7.61 -10.15 -7.60
N VAL A 271 7.62 -9.91 -8.91
CA VAL A 271 6.52 -10.27 -9.82
C VAL A 271 6.31 -11.78 -9.84
N THR A 272 7.38 -12.55 -9.97
CA THR A 272 7.32 -14.02 -9.97
C THR A 272 6.67 -14.53 -8.69
N ASN A 273 7.16 -14.08 -7.53
CA ASN A 273 6.61 -14.48 -6.23
C ASN A 273 5.14 -14.10 -6.06
N LEU A 274 4.73 -12.91 -6.54
CA LEU A 274 3.35 -12.47 -6.47
C LEU A 274 2.42 -13.41 -7.26
N ILE A 275 2.80 -13.75 -8.50
CA ILE A 275 2.00 -14.63 -9.37
C ILE A 275 1.99 -16.06 -8.83
N GLU A 276 3.13 -16.56 -8.33
CA GLU A 276 3.21 -17.89 -7.73
C GLU A 276 2.38 -17.99 -6.45
N GLU A 277 2.46 -17.00 -5.56
CA GLU A 277 1.66 -16.95 -4.34
C GLU A 277 0.17 -16.91 -4.69
N TYR A 278 -0.24 -16.10 -5.67
CA TYR A 278 -1.62 -16.09 -6.16
C TYR A 278 -2.04 -17.48 -6.66
N GLY A 279 -1.18 -18.17 -7.42
CA GLY A 279 -1.44 -19.54 -7.86
C GLY A 279 -1.66 -20.54 -6.72
N THR A 280 -1.09 -20.32 -5.53
CA THR A 280 -1.32 -21.22 -4.37
C THR A 280 -2.77 -21.23 -3.88
N THR A 281 -3.52 -20.16 -4.16
CA THR A 281 -4.93 -20.00 -3.78
C THR A 281 -5.86 -20.88 -4.60
N PHE A 282 -5.40 -21.42 -5.73
CA PHE A 282 -6.23 -22.23 -6.61
C PHE A 282 -6.52 -23.61 -6.00
N SER A 283 -7.73 -24.10 -6.23
CA SER A 283 -8.13 -25.46 -5.88
C SER A 283 -7.36 -26.48 -6.72
N ASN A 284 -7.23 -26.23 -8.03
CA ASN A 284 -6.36 -27.01 -8.92
C ASN A 284 -4.90 -26.55 -8.78
N LYS A 285 -4.08 -27.39 -8.14
CA LYS A 285 -2.66 -27.09 -7.88
C LYS A 285 -1.80 -27.06 -9.13
N ASP A 286 -2.16 -27.80 -10.18
CA ASP A 286 -1.45 -27.76 -11.45
C ASP A 286 -1.73 -26.45 -12.20
N HIS A 287 -2.95 -25.93 -12.12
CA HIS A 287 -3.26 -24.60 -12.65
C HIS A 287 -2.43 -23.54 -11.92
N GLY A 288 -2.42 -23.57 -10.58
CA GLY A 288 -1.65 -22.63 -9.77
C GLY A 288 -0.16 -22.63 -10.12
N ARG A 289 0.47 -23.82 -10.13
CA ARG A 289 1.90 -23.98 -10.44
C ARG A 289 2.28 -23.49 -11.84
N ASN A 290 1.38 -23.63 -12.81
CA ASN A 290 1.66 -23.32 -14.21
C ASN A 290 1.20 -21.91 -14.63
N LEU A 291 0.57 -21.13 -13.74
CA LEU A 291 0.00 -19.82 -14.08
C LEU A 291 1.04 -18.87 -14.68
N PHE A 292 2.20 -18.72 -14.03
CA PHE A 292 3.26 -17.83 -14.52
C PHE A 292 3.73 -18.23 -15.93
N THR A 293 4.02 -19.50 -16.14
CA THR A 293 4.43 -20.04 -17.45
C THR A 293 3.34 -19.84 -18.52
N LYS A 294 2.07 -20.06 -18.17
CA LYS A 294 0.93 -19.85 -19.08
C LYS A 294 0.84 -18.39 -19.52
N LEU A 295 0.91 -17.45 -18.59
CA LEU A 295 0.84 -16.02 -18.90
C LEU A 295 1.97 -15.57 -19.84
N LEU A 296 3.18 -16.11 -19.66
CA LEU A 296 4.31 -15.86 -20.55
C LEU A 296 4.09 -16.44 -21.95
N LEU A 297 3.69 -17.72 -22.06
CA LEU A 297 3.45 -18.38 -23.34
C LEU A 297 2.35 -17.70 -24.17
N GLU A 298 1.38 -17.09 -23.50
CA GLU A 298 0.26 -16.38 -24.12
C GLU A 298 0.55 -14.88 -24.35
N ASN A 299 1.76 -14.41 -24.06
CA ASN A 299 2.14 -12.99 -24.12
C ASN A 299 1.18 -12.08 -23.33
N ARG A 300 0.70 -12.56 -22.18
CA ARG A 300 -0.21 -11.86 -21.27
C ARG A 300 0.49 -11.26 -20.05
N LEU A 301 1.79 -11.51 -19.85
CA LEU A 301 2.58 -10.91 -18.78
C LEU A 301 3.79 -10.19 -19.37
N THR A 302 3.92 -8.89 -19.09
CA THR A 302 5.10 -8.10 -19.46
C THR A 302 5.66 -7.34 -18.26
N ILE A 303 6.97 -7.12 -18.30
CA ILE A 303 7.71 -6.31 -17.33
C ILE A 303 8.46 -5.24 -18.12
N GLU A 304 8.10 -3.99 -17.91
CA GLU A 304 8.58 -2.85 -18.70
C GLU A 304 9.35 -1.87 -17.81
N GLU A 305 10.48 -1.39 -18.30
CA GLU A 305 11.18 -0.27 -17.68
C GLU A 305 10.54 1.05 -18.12
N ILE A 306 10.29 1.93 -17.17
CA ILE A 306 9.93 3.31 -17.47
C ILE A 306 11.22 4.08 -17.77
N PRO A 307 11.32 4.75 -18.93
CA PRO A 307 12.52 5.51 -19.32
C PRO A 307 12.53 6.87 -18.59
N VAL A 308 12.70 6.83 -17.26
CA VAL A 308 12.65 8.01 -16.38
C VAL A 308 13.66 9.08 -16.79
N ASN A 309 14.86 8.67 -17.23
CA ASN A 309 15.89 9.60 -17.66
C ASN A 309 15.50 10.36 -18.94
N GLU A 310 14.81 9.72 -19.88
CA GLU A 310 14.33 10.34 -21.12
C GLU A 310 13.08 11.19 -20.87
N LEU A 311 12.14 10.70 -20.06
CA LEU A 311 10.91 11.44 -19.73
C LEU A 311 11.18 12.74 -18.98
N PHE A 312 12.29 12.82 -18.24
CA PHE A 312 12.60 13.93 -17.36
C PHE A 312 13.93 14.62 -17.69
N THR A 313 14.39 14.54 -18.94
CA THR A 313 15.63 15.19 -19.43
C THR A 313 15.70 16.66 -19.03
N TYR A 314 14.58 17.38 -19.09
CA TYR A 314 14.53 18.81 -18.84
C TYR A 314 14.24 19.21 -17.37
N VAL A 315 14.08 18.24 -16.43
CA VAL A 315 13.54 18.44 -15.05
C VAL A 315 14.52 18.18 -13.89
#